data_AF-A0A975IN39-F1
#
_entry.id   AF-A0A975IN39-F1
#
_cell.length_a   1.000
_cell.length_b   1.000
_cell.length_c   1.000
_cell.angle_alpha   90.00
_cell.angle_beta   90.00
_cell.angle_gamma   90.00
#
_symmetry.space_group_name_H-M   'P 1'
#
loop_
_entity.id
_entity.type
_entity.pdbx_description
1 polymer ?
#
loop_
_entity_poly.entity_id
_entity_poly.type
_entity_poly.pdbx_seq_one_letter_code
_entity_poly.pdbx_strand_id
1 'polypeptide(L)' 'MMNRPDRWAGITVEQVRAKCRQLGMRGKDVDTIADFVQRRRDGRHFNVQSSYRTFEFN' A
#
# COMPACT_ATOMS: atom_id res chain seq x y z
N MET A 1 -8.07 4.29 3.84
CA MET A 1 -7.11 3.32 3.24
C MET A 1 -5.68 3.79 3.52
N MET A 2 -4.75 2.93 3.97
CA MET A 2 -3.40 3.33 4.46
C MET A 2 -3.35 4.41 5.60
N ASN A 3 -4.49 4.90 6.09
CA ASN A 3 -4.60 5.86 7.21
C ASN A 3 -4.27 5.26 8.59
N ARG A 4 -3.90 3.99 8.65
CA ARG A 4 -3.36 3.31 9.83
C ARG A 4 -1.89 2.99 9.58
N PRO A 5 -0.96 3.96 9.77
CA PRO A 5 0.48 3.75 9.54
C PRO A 5 1.04 2.55 10.28
N ASP A 6 0.55 2.34 11.50
CA ASP A 6 0.89 1.25 12.40
C ASP A 6 0.73 -0.13 11.75
N ARG A 7 -0.34 -0.36 10.97
CA ARG A 7 -0.56 -1.63 10.25
C ARG A 7 0.51 -1.92 9.20
N TRP A 8 1.16 -0.88 8.66
CA TRP A 8 2.15 -1.01 7.59
C TRP A 8 3.60 -0.92 8.08
N ALA A 9 3.83 -0.57 9.35
CA ALA A 9 5.17 -0.38 9.91
C ALA A 9 6.04 -1.66 9.81
N GLY A 10 5.42 -2.83 10.00
CA GLY A 10 6.10 -4.13 9.92
C GLY A 10 6.14 -4.78 8.53
N ILE A 11 5.56 -4.13 7.51
CA ILE A 11 5.43 -4.71 6.17
C ILE A 11 6.55 -4.18 5.27
N THR A 12 7.34 -5.08 4.67
CA THR A 12 8.36 -4.70 3.68
C THR A 12 7.79 -4.67 2.26
N VAL A 13 8.43 -3.88 1.40
CA VAL A 13 8.05 -3.79 -0.02
C VAL A 13 8.25 -5.15 -0.71
N GLU A 14 9.27 -5.93 -0.35
CA GLU A 14 9.44 -7.28 -0.91
C GLU A 14 8.34 -8.24 -0.50
N GLN A 15 7.89 -8.20 0.77
CA GLN A 15 6.78 -9.04 1.24
C GLN A 15 5.50 -8.76 0.45
N VAL A 16 5.23 -7.48 0.17
CA VAL A 16 4.08 -7.06 -0.65
C VAL A 16 4.24 -7.55 -2.08
N ARG A 17 5.41 -7.37 -2.69
CA ARG A 17 5.68 -7.85 -4.06
C ARG A 17 5.51 -9.36 -4.18
N ALA A 18 6.05 -10.12 -3.23
CA ALA A 18 5.94 -11.57 -3.19
C ALA A 18 4.47 -12.00 -3.06
N LYS A 19 3.70 -11.34 -2.19
CA LYS A 19 2.28 -11.66 -2.01
C LYS A 19 1.44 -11.33 -3.25
N CYS A 20 1.65 -10.17 -3.87
CA CYS A 20 0.94 -9.79 -5.09
C CYS A 20 1.23 -10.75 -6.26
N ARG A 21 2.48 -11.18 -6.41
CA ARG A 21 2.85 -12.20 -7.41
C ARG A 21 2.22 -13.56 -7.10
N GLN A 22 2.18 -13.97 -5.84
CA GLN A 22 1.49 -15.20 -5.42
C GLN A 22 -0.01 -15.16 -5.78
N LEU A 23 -0.63 -13.98 -5.71
CA LEU A 23 -2.03 -13.78 -6.11
C LEU A 23 -2.24 -13.67 -7.62
N GLY A 24 -1.18 -13.86 -8.43
CA GLY A 24 -1.27 -13.80 -9.90
C GLY A 24 -1.46 -12.40 -10.46
N MET A 25 -1.15 -11.34 -9.69
CA MET A 25 -1.24 -9.97 -10.17
C MET A 25 -0.23 -9.72 -11.29
N ARG A 26 -0.60 -8.86 -12.25
CA ARG A 26 0.30 -8.45 -13.34
C ARG A 26 1.45 -7.62 -12.77
N GLY A 27 2.65 -7.78 -13.32
CA GLY A 27 3.86 -7.09 -12.84
C GLY A 27 3.67 -5.58 -12.66
N LYS A 28 3.04 -4.91 -13.64
CA LYS A 28 2.73 -3.47 -13.56
C LYS A 28 1.90 -3.07 -12.34
N ASP A 29 0.95 -3.94 -11.94
CA ASP A 29 0.05 -3.68 -10.82
C ASP A 29 0.83 -3.91 -9.51
N VAL A 30 1.70 -4.93 -9.48
CA VAL A 30 2.63 -5.18 -8.37
C VAL A 30 3.58 -4.01 -8.14
N ASP A 31 4.14 -3.45 -9.21
CA ASP A 31 5.08 -2.32 -9.12
C ASP A 31 4.37 -1.05 -8.62
N THR A 32 3.14 -0.82 -9.08
CA THR A 32 2.31 0.30 -8.61
C THR A 32 2.01 0.18 -7.11
N ILE A 33 1.61 -1.00 -6.64
CA ILE A 33 1.35 -1.25 -5.22
C ILE A 33 2.63 -1.09 -4.39
N ALA A 34 3.76 -1.61 -4.88
CA ALA A 34 5.06 -1.50 -4.23
C ALA A 34 5.49 -0.02 -4.06
N ASP A 35 5.27 0.82 -5.07
CA ASP A 35 5.56 2.26 -5.02
C ASP A 35 4.70 2.97 -3.95
N PHE A 36 3.41 2.66 -3.84
CA PHE A 36 2.57 3.23 -2.79
C PHE A 36 3.05 2.85 -1.37
N VAL A 37 3.47 1.60 -1.18
CA VAL A 37 4.02 1.15 0.10
C VAL A 37 5.36 1.84 0.39
N GLN A 38 6.24 1.95 -0.61
CA GLN A 38 7.52 2.66 -0.46
C GLN A 38 7.32 4.11 -0.05
N ARG A 39 6.49 4.86 -0.77
CA ARG A 39 6.16 6.26 -0.44
C ARG A 39 5.64 6.39 0.98
N ARG A 40 4.83 5.44 1.46
CA ARG A 40 4.32 5.45 2.82
C ARG A 40 5.41 5.25 3.86
N ARG A 41 6.38 4.37 3.60
CA ARG A 41 7.56 4.16 4.45
C ARG A 41 8.46 5.40 4.49
N ASP A 42 8.56 6.11 3.38
CA ASP A 42 9.28 7.39 3.27
C ASP A 42 8.54 8.57 3.94
N GLY A 43 7.44 8.29 4.67
CA GLY A 43 6.65 9.31 5.36
C GLY A 43 5.73 10.13 4.47
N ARG A 44 5.60 9.79 3.17
CA ARG A 44 4.73 10.50 2.24
C ARG A 44 3.29 10.03 2.39
N HIS A 45 2.36 10.98 2.38
CA HIS A 45 0.93 10.70 2.48
C HIS A 45 0.34 10.38 1.11
N PHE A 46 -0.61 9.45 1.08
CA PHE A 46 -1.42 9.21 -0.11
C PHE A 46 -2.58 10.21 -0.13
N ASN A 47 -2.65 11.05 -1.17
CA ASN A 47 -3.76 11.98 -1.35
C ASN A 47 -4.98 11.20 -1.85
N VAL A 48 -5.81 10.74 -0.91
CA VAL A 48 -7.09 10.09 -1.21
C VAL A 48 -8.15 11.15 -1.53
N GLN A 49 -9.02 10.86 -2.49
CA GLN A 49 -10.21 11.67 -2.78
C GLN A 49 -11.06 11.85 -1.51
N SER A 50 -11.75 12.99 -1.38
CA SER A 50 -12.43 13.40 -0.14
C SER A 50 -13.41 12.35 0.39
N SER A 51 -14.10 11.64 -0.51
CA SER A 51 -15.06 10.58 -0.19
C SER A 51 -14.46 9.39 0.55
N TYR A 52 -13.16 9.11 0.36
CA TYR A 52 -12.44 8.02 1.02
C TYR A 52 -11.57 8.49 2.19
N ARG A 53 -11.55 9.78 2.50
CA ARG A 53 -10.67 10.37 3.52
C ARG A 53 -10.96 9.84 4.92
N THR A 54 -12.24 9.64 5.24
CA THR A 54 -12.73 9.15 6.55
C THR A 54 -13.09 7.65 6.53
N PHE A 55 -12.86 6.96 5.42
CA PHE A 55 -13.23 5.55 5.28
C PHE A 55 -12.18 4.62 5.91
N GLU A 56 -12.63 3.75 6.82
CA GLU A 56 -11.85 2.68 7.45
C GLU A 56 -12.37 1.30 7.01
N PHE A 57 -11.47 0.43 6.55
CA PHE A 57 -11.78 -0.98 6.31
C PHE A 57 -11.59 -1.75 7.62
N ASN A 58 -12.59 -2.53 8.04
CA ASN A 58 -12.54 -3.38 9.24
C ASN A 58 -11.37 -4.36 9.17
#